data_AF-A0A2J4P6P3-F1
#
_entry.id   AF-A0A2J4P6P3-F1
#
_cell.length_a   1.000
_cell.length_b   1.000
_cell.length_c   1.000
_cell.angle_alpha   90.00
_cell.angle_beta   90.00
_cell.angle_gamma   90.00
#
_symmetry.space_group_name_H-M   'P 1'
#
loop_
_entity.id
_entity.type
_entity.pdbx_description
1 polymer ?
#
loop_
_entity_poly.entity_id
_entity_poly.type
_entity_poly.pdbx_seq_one_letter_code
_entity_poly.pdbx_strand_id
1 'polypeptide(L)'
;MNFQQTWLYWLAGVVLLLVAVMSWRDKANPRRLTTGLFWGLYGLVFLFGDWTYELVGDKRTVNIGVGVVVVVLALIAGFGGVRLGRYHQRSQEERTASAARLGNRLFFPALAIPVVTVIGVLLFNNLPSLQVAIFGPGNHATLITLFSMTAGTLLGLV
;
A
#
# COMPACT_ATOMS: atom_id res chain seq x y z
N MET A 1 10.18 15.29 -11.18
CA MET A 1 10.22 14.46 -9.95
C MET A 1 11.65 14.42 -9.40
N ASN A 2 11.87 14.25 -8.09
CA ASN A 2 13.23 14.03 -7.56
C ASN A 2 13.74 12.65 -8.05
N PHE A 3 14.94 12.60 -8.63
CA PHE A 3 15.53 11.39 -9.26
C PHE A 3 15.40 10.11 -8.41
N GLN A 4 15.49 10.22 -7.08
CA GLN A 4 15.38 9.08 -6.16
C GLN A 4 13.97 8.47 -6.07
N GLN A 5 12.90 9.27 -6.20
CA GLN A 5 11.52 8.80 -6.05
C GLN A 5 11.10 7.92 -7.23
N THR A 6 11.58 8.24 -8.44
CA THR A 6 11.27 7.47 -9.66
C THR A 6 11.76 6.03 -9.55
N TRP A 7 12.97 5.81 -9.02
CA TRP A 7 13.52 4.46 -8.81
C TRP A 7 12.70 3.62 -7.84
N LEU A 8 12.21 4.25 -6.76
CA LEU A 8 11.34 3.58 -5.79
C LEU A 8 10.01 3.17 -6.43
N TYR A 9 9.40 4.04 -7.22
CA TYR A 9 8.15 3.71 -7.92
C TYR A 9 8.34 2.62 -8.97
N TRP A 10 9.46 2.64 -9.71
CA TRP A 10 9.79 1.58 -10.65
C TRP A 10 10.01 0.24 -9.95
N LEU A 11 10.77 0.23 -8.86
CA LEU A 11 10.99 -0.98 -8.07
C LEU A 11 9.66 -1.53 -7.54
N ALA A 12 8.81 -0.67 -6.96
CA ALA A 12 7.49 -1.04 -6.48
C ALA A 12 6.61 -1.62 -7.60
N GLY A 13 6.57 -0.95 -8.76
CA GLY A 13 5.83 -1.41 -9.94
C GLY A 13 6.28 -2.79 -10.42
N VAL A 14 7.59 -3.01 -10.53
CA VAL A 14 8.16 -4.32 -10.94
C VAL A 14 7.79 -5.41 -9.93
N VAL A 15 7.93 -5.14 -8.62
CA VAL A 15 7.55 -6.11 -7.58
C VAL A 15 6.06 -6.46 -7.68
N LEU A 16 5.19 -5.47 -7.89
CA LEU A 16 3.76 -5.70 -8.07
C LEU A 16 3.43 -6.51 -9.33
N LEU A 17 4.15 -6.29 -10.43
CA LEU A 17 4.03 -7.11 -11.64
C LEU A 17 4.49 -8.55 -11.42
N LEU A 18 5.55 -8.78 -10.63
CA LEU A 18 5.95 -10.13 -10.23
C LEU A 18 4.84 -10.81 -9.42
N VAL A 19 4.22 -10.10 -8.48
CA VAL A 19 3.05 -10.58 -7.72
C VAL A 19 1.86 -10.88 -8.64
N ALA A 20 1.64 -10.08 -9.69
CA ALA A 20 0.61 -10.33 -10.69
C ALA A 20 0.85 -11.65 -11.44
N VAL A 21 2.09 -11.88 -11.90
CA VAL A 21 2.49 -13.12 -12.58
C VAL A 21 2.39 -14.32 -11.64
N MET A 22 2.83 -14.20 -10.39
CA MET A 22 2.67 -15.25 -9.37
C MET A 22 1.19 -15.54 -9.11
N SER A 23 0.35 -14.51 -9.01
CA SER A 23 -1.09 -14.64 -8.81
C SER A 23 -1.77 -15.33 -9.98
N TRP A 24 -1.36 -15.07 -11.23
CA TRP A 24 -1.85 -15.79 -12.40
C TRP A 24 -1.43 -17.25 -12.44
N ARG A 25 -0.24 -17.56 -11.90
CA ARG A 25 0.29 -18.93 -11.83
C ARG A 25 -0.27 -19.73 -10.64
N ASP A 26 -0.92 -19.06 -9.68
CA ASP A 26 -1.52 -19.72 -8.52
C ASP A 26 -2.76 -20.53 -8.93
N LYS A 27 -2.55 -21.84 -9.14
CA LYS A 27 -3.63 -22.79 -9.47
C LYS A 27 -4.58 -23.03 -8.30
N ALA A 28 -4.17 -22.74 -7.06
CA ALA A 28 -5.01 -22.90 -5.87
C ALA A 28 -6.00 -21.74 -5.69
N ASN A 29 -5.87 -20.65 -6.48
CA ASN A 29 -6.77 -19.52 -6.45
C ASN A 29 -7.86 -19.62 -7.53
N PRO A 30 -9.15 -19.77 -7.16
CA PRO A 30 -10.25 -19.81 -8.13
C PRO A 30 -10.46 -18.47 -8.86
N ARG A 31 -9.91 -17.37 -8.33
CA ARG A 31 -9.96 -16.01 -8.91
C ARG A 31 -8.57 -15.51 -9.33
N ARG A 32 -7.67 -16.43 -9.72
CA ARG A 32 -6.29 -16.11 -10.15
C ARG A 32 -6.21 -15.06 -11.26
N LEU A 33 -7.16 -15.08 -12.20
CA LEU A 33 -7.20 -14.15 -13.33
C LEU A 33 -7.49 -12.71 -12.89
N THR A 34 -8.53 -12.52 -12.09
CA THR A 34 -8.93 -11.20 -11.57
C THR A 34 -7.96 -10.68 -10.52
N THR A 35 -7.37 -11.58 -9.72
CA THR A 35 -6.33 -11.24 -8.73
C THR A 35 -5.03 -10.81 -9.44
N GLY A 36 -4.58 -11.56 -10.46
CA GLY A 36 -3.44 -11.16 -11.28
C GLY A 36 -3.69 -9.86 -12.04
N LEU A 37 -4.89 -9.68 -12.60
CA LEU A 37 -5.27 -8.42 -13.27
C LEU A 37 -5.24 -7.22 -12.31
N PHE A 38 -5.74 -7.38 -11.08
CA PHE A 38 -5.68 -6.33 -10.06
C PHE A 38 -4.23 -5.91 -9.78
N TRP A 39 -3.36 -6.87 -9.46
CA TRP A 39 -1.96 -6.58 -9.18
C TRP A 39 -1.20 -6.06 -10.41
N GLY A 40 -1.56 -6.52 -11.61
CA GLY A 40 -0.99 -6.09 -12.87
C GLY A 40 -1.33 -4.64 -13.18
N LEU A 41 -2.61 -4.28 -13.13
CA LEU A 41 -3.08 -2.90 -13.30
C LEU A 41 -2.46 -1.97 -12.25
N TYR A 42 -2.39 -2.42 -11.00
CA TYR A 42 -1.79 -1.63 -9.93
C TYR A 42 -0.28 -1.41 -10.14
N GLY A 43 0.45 -2.46 -10.51
CA GLY A 43 1.88 -2.35 -10.83
C GLY A 43 2.16 -1.46 -12.04
N LEU A 44 1.33 -1.51 -13.08
CA LEU A 44 1.45 -0.65 -14.26
C LEU A 44 1.31 0.84 -13.92
N VAL A 45 0.37 1.20 -13.03
CA VAL A 45 0.20 2.60 -12.58
C VAL A 45 1.46 3.12 -11.90
N PHE A 46 2.17 2.27 -11.14
CA PHE A 46 3.44 2.64 -10.50
C PHE A 46 4.59 2.84 -11.49
N LEU A 47 4.51 2.28 -12.70
CA LEU A 47 5.50 2.49 -13.75
C LEU A 47 5.23 3.75 -14.60
N PHE A 48 4.04 4.33 -14.48
CA PHE A 48 3.73 5.61 -15.12
C PHE A 48 4.56 6.72 -14.48
N GLY A 49 5.11 7.59 -15.33
CA GLY A 49 5.94 8.70 -14.89
C GLY A 49 6.02 9.79 -15.95
N ASP A 50 7.03 10.65 -15.86
CA ASP A 50 7.20 11.78 -16.77
C ASP A 50 7.22 11.34 -18.26
N TRP A 51 7.80 10.18 -18.56
CA TRP A 51 7.84 9.57 -19.90
C TRP A 51 6.45 9.26 -20.49
N THR A 52 5.47 8.93 -19.64
CA THR A 52 4.11 8.58 -20.09
C THR A 52 3.37 9.82 -20.60
N TYR A 53 3.62 10.97 -20.00
CA TYR A 53 3.07 12.24 -20.45
C TYR A 53 3.72 12.72 -21.75
N GLU A 54 5.02 12.47 -21.93
CA GLU A 54 5.72 12.77 -23.19
C GLU A 54 5.21 11.91 -24.35
N LEU A 55 4.86 10.65 -24.10
CA LEU A 55 4.32 9.75 -25.13
C LEU A 55 2.91 10.12 -25.59
N VAL A 56 2.05 10.58 -24.66
CA VAL A 56 0.63 10.86 -24.92
C VAL A 56 0.39 12.34 -25.24
N GLY A 57 1.32 13.23 -24.90
CA GLY A 57 1.26 14.68 -25.17
C GLY A 57 0.27 15.45 -24.29
N ASP A 58 -0.75 14.80 -23.75
CA ASP A 58 -1.76 15.42 -22.87
C ASP A 58 -1.80 14.79 -21.47
N LYS A 59 -1.38 15.58 -20.48
CA LYS A 59 -1.42 15.23 -19.05
C LYS A 59 -2.83 14.93 -18.54
N ARG A 60 -3.84 15.61 -19.08
CA ARG A 60 -5.23 15.43 -18.65
C ARG A 60 -5.73 14.03 -19.01
N THR A 61 -5.46 13.60 -20.24
CA THR A 61 -5.86 12.28 -20.72
C THR A 61 -5.20 11.16 -19.93
N VAL A 62 -3.90 11.28 -19.62
CA VAL A 62 -3.20 10.30 -18.77
C VAL A 62 -3.81 10.24 -17.37
N ASN A 63 -4.09 11.39 -16.74
CA ASN A 63 -4.69 11.44 -15.40
C ASN A 63 -6.10 10.83 -15.38
N ILE A 64 -6.92 11.07 -16.41
CA ILE A 64 -8.23 10.44 -16.55
C ILE A 64 -8.07 8.93 -16.70
N GLY A 65 -7.12 8.47 -17.51
CA GLY A 65 -6.80 7.05 -17.67
C GLY A 65 -6.42 6.38 -16.35
N VAL A 66 -5.55 7.00 -15.57
CA VAL A 66 -5.21 6.52 -14.22
C VAL A 66 -6.43 6.48 -13.31
N GLY A 67 -7.27 7.52 -13.34
CA GLY A 67 -8.53 7.56 -12.58
C GLY A 67 -9.47 6.39 -12.94
N VAL A 68 -9.63 6.10 -14.22
CA VAL A 68 -10.43 4.95 -14.71
C VAL A 68 -9.83 3.64 -14.21
N VAL A 69 -8.51 3.46 -14.28
CA VAL A 69 -7.83 2.26 -13.76
C VAL A 69 -8.10 2.10 -12.26
N VAL A 70 -8.04 3.17 -11.48
CA VAL A 70 -8.33 3.13 -10.03
C VAL A 70 -9.77 2.73 -9.75
N VAL A 71 -10.74 3.24 -10.52
CA VAL A 71 -12.15 2.83 -10.39
C VAL A 71 -12.30 1.34 -10.72
N VAL A 72 -11.67 0.84 -11.78
CA VAL A 72 -11.69 -0.58 -12.13
C VAL A 72 -11.08 -1.43 -11.01
N LEU A 73 -9.95 -1.02 -10.44
CA LEU A 73 -9.33 -1.70 -9.28
C LEU A 73 -10.30 -1.76 -8.09
N ALA A 74 -10.98 -0.65 -7.78
CA ALA A 74 -11.95 -0.58 -6.70
C ALA A 74 -13.16 -1.52 -6.94
N LEU A 75 -13.66 -1.59 -8.17
CA LEU A 75 -14.74 -2.52 -8.54
C LEU A 75 -14.28 -3.98 -8.43
N ILE A 76 -13.09 -4.31 -8.96
CA ILE A 76 -12.53 -5.67 -8.85
C ILE A 76 -12.40 -6.06 -7.38
N ALA A 77 -11.89 -5.18 -6.52
CA ALA A 77 -11.77 -5.44 -5.09
C ALA A 77 -13.14 -5.52 -4.40
N GLY A 78 -14.05 -4.59 -4.67
CA GLY A 78 -15.37 -4.47 -4.05
C GLY A 78 -16.30 -5.65 -4.37
N PHE A 79 -16.25 -6.21 -5.58
CA PHE A 79 -16.96 -7.44 -5.94
C PHE A 79 -16.22 -8.73 -5.48
N GLY A 80 -15.15 -8.59 -4.70
CA GLY A 80 -14.34 -9.67 -4.16
C GLY A 80 -13.48 -10.39 -5.20
N GLY A 81 -13.25 -9.77 -6.36
CA GLY A 81 -12.43 -10.30 -7.46
C GLY A 81 -10.99 -10.62 -7.05
N VAL A 82 -10.51 -10.05 -5.95
CA VAL A 82 -9.25 -10.41 -5.30
C VAL A 82 -9.52 -11.45 -4.22
N ARG A 83 -8.97 -12.65 -4.38
CA ARG A 83 -9.00 -13.69 -3.33
C ARG A 83 -7.61 -14.19 -3.05
N LEU A 84 -7.34 -14.45 -1.77
CA LEU A 84 -6.18 -15.23 -1.36
C LEU A 84 -6.37 -16.68 -1.82
N GLY A 85 -5.30 -17.32 -2.30
CA GLY A 85 -5.28 -18.74 -2.57
C GLY A 85 -5.70 -19.54 -1.33
N ARG A 86 -6.18 -20.77 -1.53
CA ARG A 86 -6.73 -21.64 -0.48
C ARG A 86 -5.62 -22.13 0.48
N TYR A 87 -5.06 -21.22 1.28
CA TYR A 87 -4.10 -21.55 2.33
C TYR A 87 -4.86 -21.57 3.66
N HIS A 88 -5.08 -22.77 4.20
CA HIS A 88 -5.48 -23.04 5.58
C HIS A 88 -6.38 -21.96 6.22
N GLN A 89 -7.55 -21.71 5.60
CA GLN A 89 -8.55 -20.90 6.27
C GLN A 89 -9.08 -21.71 7.45
N ARG A 90 -8.82 -21.23 8.67
CA ARG A 90 -9.45 -21.74 9.89
C ARG A 90 -10.96 -21.86 9.69
N SER A 91 -11.55 -22.89 10.28
CA SER A 91 -12.97 -23.17 10.17
C SER A 91 -13.80 -21.95 10.61
N GLN A 92 -15.03 -21.84 10.09
CA GLN A 92 -15.90 -20.71 10.41
C GLN A 92 -16.17 -20.60 11.92
N GLU A 93 -16.21 -21.74 12.62
CA GLU A 93 -16.37 -21.83 14.08
C GLU A 93 -15.15 -21.33 14.86
N GLU A 94 -13.93 -21.62 14.39
CA GLU A 94 -12.71 -21.08 15.01
C GLU A 94 -12.59 -19.56 14.80
N ARG A 95 -13.10 -19.04 13.67
CA ARG A 95 -13.11 -17.61 13.39
C ARG A 95 -14.08 -16.86 14.31
N THR A 96 -15.28 -17.39 14.52
CA THR A 96 -16.27 -16.76 15.42
C THR A 96 -15.84 -16.85 16.88
N ALA A 97 -15.25 -17.97 17.31
CA ALA A 97 -14.67 -18.11 18.65
C ALA A 97 -13.50 -17.14 18.88
N SER A 98 -12.61 -16.97 17.90
CA SER A 98 -11.52 -16.00 17.97
C SER A 98 -12.01 -14.56 17.93
N ALA A 99 -13.05 -14.25 17.14
CA ALA A 99 -13.65 -12.92 17.06
C ALA A 99 -14.34 -12.54 18.37
N ALA A 100 -15.06 -13.47 19.01
CA ALA A 100 -15.64 -13.27 20.33
C ALA A 100 -14.58 -13.07 21.42
N ARG A 101 -13.43 -13.75 21.31
CA ARG A 101 -12.33 -13.65 22.27
C ARG A 101 -11.51 -12.35 22.13
N LEU A 102 -11.20 -11.92 20.90
CA LEU A 102 -10.42 -10.70 20.66
C LEU A 102 -11.27 -9.43 20.63
N GLY A 103 -12.52 -9.50 20.17
CA GLY A 103 -13.41 -8.34 20.03
C GLY A 103 -12.73 -7.15 19.34
N ASN A 104 -12.92 -5.95 19.88
CA ASN A 104 -12.33 -4.72 19.33
C ASN A 104 -10.79 -4.66 19.49
N ARG A 105 -10.17 -5.57 20.27
CA ARG A 105 -8.71 -5.55 20.45
C ARG A 105 -7.95 -5.89 19.17
N LEU A 106 -8.59 -6.55 18.21
CA LEU A 106 -8.02 -6.81 16.89
C LEU A 106 -7.70 -5.52 16.12
N PHE A 107 -8.37 -4.41 16.44
CA PHE A 107 -8.15 -3.13 15.79
C PHE A 107 -6.99 -2.33 16.38
N PHE A 108 -6.52 -2.62 17.60
CA PHE A 108 -5.42 -1.84 18.21
C PHE A 108 -4.15 -1.85 17.36
N PRO A 109 -3.64 -3.01 16.87
CA PRO A 109 -2.48 -3.03 15.99
C PRO A 109 -2.68 -2.23 14.71
N ALA A 110 -3.87 -2.33 14.12
CA ALA A 110 -4.20 -1.65 12.86
C ALA A 110 -4.36 -0.13 13.04
N LEU A 111 -4.90 0.32 14.17
CA LEU A 111 -5.10 1.74 14.51
C LEU A 111 -3.84 2.40 15.08
N ALA A 112 -2.96 1.64 15.74
CA ALA A 112 -1.70 2.14 16.26
C ALA A 112 -0.83 2.75 15.14
N ILE A 113 -0.79 2.10 13.97
CA ILE A 113 -0.02 2.57 12.82
C ILE A 113 -0.39 4.01 12.41
N PRO A 114 -1.64 4.31 11.99
CA PRO A 114 -2.00 5.67 11.57
C PRO A 114 -1.94 6.69 12.72
N VAL A 115 -2.36 6.31 13.93
CA VAL A 115 -2.36 7.24 15.08
C VAL A 115 -0.95 7.67 15.44
N VAL A 116 -0.03 6.72 15.60
CA VAL A 116 1.37 7.01 15.92
C VAL A 116 2.06 7.73 14.77
N THR A 117 1.71 7.40 13.52
CA THR A 117 2.23 8.11 12.34
C THR A 117 1.85 9.59 12.37
N VAL A 118 0.57 9.90 12.61
CA VAL A 118 0.07 11.28 12.68
C VAL A 118 0.73 12.02 13.83
N ILE A 119 0.81 11.40 15.02
CA ILE A 119 1.48 12.01 16.18
C ILE A 119 2.94 12.32 15.86
N GLY A 120 3.69 11.35 15.31
CA GLY A 120 5.09 11.54 14.96
C GLY A 120 5.28 12.65 13.93
N VAL A 121 4.54 12.62 12.82
CA VAL A 121 4.62 13.66 11.79
C VAL A 121 4.30 15.05 12.35
N LEU A 122 3.25 15.19 13.17
CA LEU A 122 2.91 16.45 13.79
C LEU A 122 3.99 16.91 14.78
N LEU A 123 4.52 16.00 15.59
CA LEU A 123 5.52 16.30 16.61
C LEU A 123 6.83 16.80 15.98
N PHE A 124 7.33 16.11 14.95
CA PHE A 124 8.53 16.53 14.22
C PHE A 124 8.33 17.81 13.41
N ASN A 125 7.16 18.01 12.79
CA ASN A 125 6.86 19.23 12.04
C ASN A 125 6.75 20.48 12.94
N ASN A 126 6.30 20.31 14.19
CA ASN A 126 6.12 21.43 15.13
C ASN A 126 7.31 21.63 16.08
N LEU A 127 8.30 20.71 16.09
CA LEU A 127 9.52 20.82 16.90
C LEU A 127 10.77 20.74 16.01
N PRO A 128 11.19 21.87 15.39
CA PRO A 128 12.33 21.89 14.48
C PRO A 128 13.64 21.42 15.10
N SER A 129 13.84 21.67 16.41
CA SER A 129 15.03 21.22 17.15
C SER A 129 15.14 19.70 17.22
N LEU A 130 14.01 19.00 17.40
CA LEU A 130 13.95 17.55 17.45
C LEU A 130 14.12 16.93 16.06
N GLN A 131 13.53 17.56 15.05
CA GLN A 131 13.71 17.16 13.66
C GLN A 131 15.19 17.24 13.24
N VAL A 132 15.86 18.35 13.53
CA VAL A 132 17.28 18.55 13.19
C VAL A 132 18.18 17.57 13.98
N ALA A 133 17.86 17.30 15.24
CA ALA A 133 18.64 16.36 16.05
C ALA A 133 18.58 14.91 15.56
N ILE A 134 17.41 14.46 15.09
CA ILE A 134 17.18 13.06 14.70
C ILE A 134 17.43 12.82 13.21
N PHE A 135 17.01 13.74 12.34
CA PHE A 135 17.06 13.56 10.88
C PHE A 135 18.09 14.46 10.19
N GLY A 136 18.68 15.42 10.90
CA GLY A 136 19.61 16.40 10.33
C GLY A 136 18.92 17.61 9.69
N PRO A 137 19.71 18.59 9.23
CA PRO A 137 19.18 19.78 8.55
C PRO A 137 18.70 19.44 7.14
N GLY A 138 17.41 19.71 6.86
CA GLY A 138 16.79 19.46 5.55
C GLY A 138 15.30 19.17 5.63
N ASN A 139 14.63 19.07 4.47
CA ASN A 139 13.21 18.67 4.41
C ASN A 139 13.11 17.14 4.39
N HIS A 140 12.73 16.56 5.53
CA HIS A 140 12.70 15.11 5.76
C HIS A 140 11.27 14.57 5.96
N ALA A 141 10.26 15.20 5.38
CA ALA A 141 8.86 14.78 5.54
C ALA A 141 8.66 13.27 5.30
N THR A 142 9.24 12.70 4.23
CA THR A 142 9.15 11.26 3.94
C THR A 142 9.82 10.40 5.00
N LEU A 143 11.01 10.78 5.48
CA LEU A 143 11.73 10.01 6.50
C LEU A 143 11.01 10.06 7.85
N ILE A 144 10.47 11.23 8.21
CA ILE A 144 9.65 11.42 9.41
C ILE A 144 8.42 10.52 9.33
N THR A 145 7.72 10.50 8.19
CA THR A 145 6.55 9.63 8.01
C THR A 145 6.93 8.15 8.11
N LEU A 146 7.99 7.70 7.43
CA LEU A 146 8.43 6.30 7.46
C LEU A 146 8.87 5.86 8.87
N PHE A 147 9.61 6.71 9.59
CA PHE A 147 10.01 6.46 10.97
C PHE A 147 8.79 6.35 11.88
N SER A 148 7.85 7.28 11.77
CA SER A 148 6.63 7.31 12.59
C SER A 148 5.71 6.11 12.29
N MET A 149 5.60 5.69 11.03
CA MET A 149 4.91 4.46 10.63
C MET A 149 5.59 3.22 11.24
N THR A 150 6.92 3.18 11.21
CA THR A 150 7.69 2.07 11.79
C THR A 150 7.47 1.98 13.30
N ALA A 151 7.50 3.11 14.01
CA ALA A 151 7.17 3.17 15.43
C ALA A 151 5.73 2.69 15.69
N GLY A 152 4.77 3.10 14.85
CA GLY A 152 3.38 2.64 14.93
C GLY A 152 3.23 1.13 14.71
N THR A 153 3.99 0.55 13.77
CA THR A 153 4.01 -0.91 13.59
C THR A 153 4.61 -1.64 14.78
N LEU A 154 5.68 -1.14 15.37
CA LEU A 154 6.32 -1.76 16.54
C LEU A 154 5.41 -1.71 17.77
N LEU A 155 4.73 -0.58 18.00
CA LEU A 155 3.76 -0.43 19.08
C LEU A 155 2.52 -1.30 18.86
N GLY A 156 2.12 -1.52 17.61
CA GLY A 156 1.02 -2.42 17.27
C GLY A 156 1.33 -3.91 17.46
N LEU A 157 2.60 -4.29 17.64
CA LEU A 157 3.02 -5.67 17.89
C LEU A 157 3.01 -6.07 19.37
N VAL A 158 2.90 -5.10 20.29
CA VAL A 158 2.86 -5.29 21.76
C VAL A 158 1.43 -5.35 22.25
#